data_AF-A0A3N7BAR6-F1
#
_entry.id   AF-A0A3N7BAR6-F1
#
_cell.length_a   1.000
_cell.length_b   1.000
_cell.length_c   1.000
_cell.angle_alpha   90.00
_cell.angle_beta   90.00
_cell.angle_gamma   90.00
#
_symmetry.space_group_name_H-M   'P 1'
#
loop_
_entity.id
_entity.type
_entity.pdbx_description
1 polymer ?
#
loop_
_entity_poly.entity_id
_entity_poly.type
_entity_poly.pdbx_seq_one_letter_code
_entity_poly.pdbx_strand_id
1 'polypeptide(L)'
;MTSLDDYLTEGDFSMAQFIAEKMIEQQRHFRYLQDHGLPPELQRLIEQVSAGQIAYQGRDRDVTSLDGYLAEGNFSMAQFIAEKMIEQQRQFRYLQDRGLPEELQKLIEQVSAGQIAYQGRDRDVTSLNGYLAEGNFSMAQFIAEKMIEQQRQFRHLQDCGLPPELQRLIKQVNAEQIAYQGRDRDVTSLDGYLAEGNFSMAQFIAEKMIEQQRQFRYLQDHGLPHELQRLIEQVNAEQITYQGRDRDMTSLDGYLAEGNFSMAQFIAEKMIEQQGNIRTRIENAVRPDGQ
;
A
#
# COMPACT_ATOMS: atom_id res chain seq x y z
N MET A 1 11.45 26.36 -0.70
CA MET A 1 10.19 26.48 0.07
C MET A 1 9.43 27.63 -0.52
N THR A 2 8.30 27.36 -1.16
CA THR A 2 7.31 28.37 -1.52
C THR A 2 6.76 28.98 -0.23
N SER A 3 6.74 30.30 -0.15
CA SER A 3 6.30 31.05 1.01
C SER A 3 4.76 31.13 1.04
N LEU A 4 4.18 31.41 2.21
CA LEU A 4 2.75 31.74 2.33
C LEU A 4 2.35 32.86 1.34
N ASP A 5 3.25 33.82 1.13
CA ASP A 5 3.04 34.94 0.22
C ASP A 5 2.98 34.51 -1.25
N ASP A 6 3.65 33.41 -1.62
CA ASP A 6 3.62 32.86 -2.98
C ASP A 6 2.23 32.27 -3.29
N TYR A 7 1.67 31.46 -2.38
CA TYR A 7 0.33 30.87 -2.55
C TYR A 7 -0.79 31.92 -2.49
N LEU A 8 -0.62 32.97 -1.67
CA LEU A 8 -1.54 34.10 -1.65
C LEU A 8 -1.51 34.89 -2.97
N THR A 9 -0.34 35.00 -3.60
CA THR A 9 -0.17 35.70 -4.89
C THR A 9 -0.71 34.88 -6.06
N GLU A 10 -0.57 33.55 -6.01
CA GLU A 10 -1.08 32.62 -7.03
C GLU A 10 -2.59 32.36 -6.92
N GLY A 11 -3.25 32.81 -5.85
CA GLY A 11 -4.68 32.63 -5.62
C GLY A 11 -5.06 31.22 -5.14
N ASP A 12 -4.09 30.39 -4.74
CA ASP A 12 -4.33 29.08 -4.13
C ASP A 12 -4.59 29.26 -2.63
N PHE A 13 -5.81 29.71 -2.31
CA PHE A 13 -6.22 29.97 -0.94
C PHE A 13 -6.27 28.72 -0.07
N SER A 14 -6.46 27.53 -0.66
CA SER A 14 -6.46 26.26 0.07
C SER A 14 -5.05 25.91 0.56
N MET A 15 -4.04 26.05 -0.30
CA MET A 15 -2.66 25.83 0.10
C MET A 15 -2.16 26.94 1.03
N ALA A 16 -2.53 28.20 0.79
CA ALA A 16 -2.21 29.30 1.70
C ALA A 16 -2.78 29.07 3.11
N GLN A 17 -4.02 28.61 3.23
CA GLN A 17 -4.63 28.27 4.52
C GLN A 17 -3.86 27.13 5.22
N PHE A 18 -3.55 26.05 4.50
CA PHE A 18 -2.79 24.92 5.06
C PHE A 18 -1.42 25.35 5.59
N ILE A 19 -0.69 26.17 4.84
CA ILE A 19 0.62 26.71 5.25
C ILE A 19 0.47 27.63 6.46
N ALA A 20 -0.53 28.51 6.48
CA ALA A 20 -0.79 29.40 7.62
C ALA A 20 -1.14 28.63 8.90
N GLU A 21 -1.96 27.58 8.81
CA GLU A 21 -2.29 26.68 9.93
C GLU A 21 -1.02 26.00 10.46
N LYS A 22 -0.15 25.50 9.56
CA LYS A 22 1.15 24.93 9.94
C LYS A 22 2.06 25.93 10.64
N MET A 23 2.13 27.17 10.16
CA MET A 23 2.92 28.23 10.80
C MET A 23 2.37 28.60 12.19
N ILE A 24 1.05 28.65 12.37
CA ILE A 24 0.41 28.90 13.67
C ILE A 24 0.68 27.75 14.64
N GLU A 25 0.57 26.51 14.18
CA GLU A 25 0.88 25.31 14.97
C GLU A 25 2.34 25.35 15.44
N GLN A 26 3.30 25.63 14.54
CA GLN A 26 4.72 25.81 14.88
C GLN A 26 4.93 26.93 15.91
N GLN A 27 4.31 28.10 15.74
CA GLN A 27 4.43 29.21 16.69
C GLN A 27 3.88 28.86 18.08
N ARG A 28 2.78 28.10 18.15
CA ARG A 28 2.25 27.61 19.44
C ARG A 28 3.24 26.66 20.11
N HIS A 29 3.87 25.76 19.35
CA HIS A 29 4.89 24.86 19.87
C HIS A 29 6.14 25.61 20.37
N PHE A 30 6.61 26.64 19.64
CA PHE A 30 7.72 27.47 20.10
C PHE A 30 7.41 28.22 21.40
N ARG A 31 6.20 28.75 21.56
CA ARG A 31 5.79 29.39 22.81
C ARG A 31 5.71 28.38 23.95
N TYR A 32 5.16 27.19 23.70
CA TYR A 32 5.15 26.12 24.69
C TYR A 32 6.56 25.73 25.15
N LEU A 33 7.52 25.61 24.23
CA LEU A 33 8.93 25.35 24.56
C LEU A 33 9.56 26.47 25.37
N GLN A 34 9.25 27.74 25.08
CA GLN A 34 9.74 28.88 25.88
C GLN A 34 9.19 28.87 27.30
N ASP A 35 7.91 28.53 27.46
CA ASP A 35 7.21 28.60 28.74
C ASP A 35 7.44 27.36 29.62
N HIS A 36 7.65 26.18 29.01
CA HIS A 36 7.62 24.90 29.69
C HIS A 36 8.80 23.97 29.39
N GLY A 37 9.64 24.31 28.41
CA GLY A 37 10.71 23.42 27.94
C GLY A 37 10.18 22.20 27.18
N LEU A 38 11.05 21.20 26.98
CA LEU A 38 10.66 19.94 26.33
C LEU A 38 9.70 19.15 27.22
N PRO A 39 8.77 18.38 26.63
CA PRO A 39 7.99 17.40 27.39
C PRO A 39 8.93 16.50 28.23
N PRO A 40 8.65 16.28 29.53
CA PRO A 40 9.58 15.56 30.42
C PRO A 40 9.96 14.17 29.92
N GLU A 41 9.03 13.47 29.26
CA GLU A 41 9.29 12.16 28.66
C GLU A 41 10.26 12.23 27.48
N LEU A 42 10.09 13.21 26.58
CA LEU A 42 10.99 13.44 25.46
C LEU A 42 12.38 13.87 25.94
N GLN A 43 12.44 14.73 26.96
CA GLN A 43 13.69 15.13 27.58
C GLN A 43 14.45 13.91 28.16
N ARG A 44 13.74 13.04 28.90
CA ARG A 44 14.32 11.79 29.43
C ARG A 44 14.83 10.88 28.31
N LEU A 45 14.11 10.76 27.20
CA LEU A 45 14.54 9.94 26.06
C LEU A 45 15.80 10.50 25.40
N ILE A 46 15.88 11.83 25.21
CA ILE A 46 17.08 12.50 24.67
C ILE A 46 18.29 12.32 25.60
N GLU A 47 18.07 12.43 26.90
CA GLU A 47 19.11 12.15 27.90
C GLU A 47 19.59 10.69 27.81
N GLN A 48 18.69 9.72 27.61
CA GLN A 48 19.06 8.31 27.41
C GLN A 48 19.84 8.09 26.11
N VAL A 49 19.40 8.69 25.00
CA VAL A 49 20.12 8.66 23.71
C VAL A 49 21.54 9.20 23.87
N SER A 50 21.71 10.25 24.69
CA SER A 50 22.97 10.95 24.92
C SER A 50 23.89 10.26 25.95
N ALA A 51 23.33 9.66 27.00
CA ALA A 51 24.10 8.95 28.02
C ALA A 51 24.61 7.58 27.52
N GLY A 52 23.93 7.02 26.52
CA GLY A 52 24.15 5.67 26.01
C GLY A 52 24.93 5.57 24.68
N GLN A 53 25.65 6.62 24.27
CA GLN A 53 26.23 6.71 22.92
C GLN A 53 27.03 5.46 22.52
N ILE A 54 26.51 4.76 21.51
CA ILE A 54 27.17 3.64 20.84
C ILE A 54 27.14 3.92 19.36
N ALA A 55 28.27 3.68 18.70
CA ALA A 55 28.36 3.78 17.26
C ALA A 55 27.58 2.62 16.61
N TYR A 56 26.65 2.98 15.72
CA TYR A 56 26.00 2.06 14.80
C TYR A 56 25.80 2.73 13.45
N GLN A 57 25.71 1.92 12.39
CA GLN A 57 25.50 2.43 11.05
C GLN A 57 24.14 3.14 10.97
N GLY A 58 24.13 4.39 10.51
CA GLY A 58 22.90 5.19 10.42
C GLY A 58 22.63 6.12 11.60
N ARG A 59 23.41 6.03 12.70
CA ARG A 59 23.23 6.90 13.88
C ARG A 59 23.21 8.39 13.54
N ASP A 60 24.13 8.86 12.70
CA ASP A 60 24.20 10.28 12.34
C ASP A 60 22.94 10.76 11.60
N ARG A 61 22.34 9.88 10.80
CA ARG A 61 21.04 10.15 10.16
C ARG A 61 19.93 10.22 11.20
N ASP A 62 19.87 9.28 12.14
CA ASP A 62 18.86 9.27 13.19
C ASP A 62 19.00 10.50 14.10
N VAL A 63 20.22 10.93 14.45
CA VAL A 63 20.49 12.20 15.17
C VAL A 63 19.99 13.40 14.37
N THR A 64 20.34 13.47 13.07
CA THR A 64 19.88 14.57 12.20
C THR A 64 18.36 14.62 12.11
N SER A 65 17.69 13.46 12.01
CA SER A 65 16.23 13.38 12.01
C SER A 65 15.63 13.81 13.34
N LEU A 66 16.21 13.38 14.46
CA LEU A 66 15.77 13.80 15.80
C LEU A 66 15.86 15.32 15.94
N ASP A 67 17.00 15.91 15.59
CA ASP A 67 17.22 17.36 15.65
C ASP A 67 16.25 18.12 14.73
N GLY A 68 16.01 17.59 13.53
CA GLY A 68 15.03 18.15 12.58
C GLY A 68 13.62 18.19 13.15
N TYR A 69 13.13 17.07 13.69
CA TYR A 69 11.78 17.03 14.28
C TYR A 69 11.65 17.88 15.53
N LEU A 70 12.72 18.01 16.33
CA LEU A 70 12.76 18.93 17.46
C LEU A 70 12.66 20.39 17.00
N ALA A 71 13.40 20.77 15.94
CA ALA A 71 13.38 22.12 15.38
C ALA A 71 12.01 22.48 14.75
N GLU A 72 11.32 21.50 14.18
CA GLU A 72 9.96 21.67 13.62
C GLU A 72 8.86 21.65 14.70
N GLY A 73 9.19 21.31 15.95
CA GLY A 73 8.22 21.14 17.03
C GLY A 73 7.40 19.85 16.96
N ASN A 74 7.78 18.90 16.10
CA ASN A 74 7.11 17.61 15.95
C ASN A 74 7.58 16.62 17.03
N PHE A 75 7.12 16.82 18.26
CA PHE A 75 7.56 16.03 19.41
C PHE A 75 7.18 14.56 19.35
N SER A 76 6.06 14.21 18.70
CA SER A 76 5.67 12.80 18.51
C SER A 76 6.68 12.06 17.65
N MET A 77 7.15 12.69 16.57
CA MET A 77 8.13 12.06 15.71
C MET A 77 9.54 12.09 16.33
N ALA A 78 9.89 13.16 17.05
CA ALA A 78 11.12 13.21 17.83
C ALA A 78 11.16 12.09 18.89
N GLN A 79 10.04 11.85 19.59
CA GLN A 79 9.92 10.76 20.55
C GLN A 79 10.12 9.39 19.87
N PHE A 80 9.44 9.14 18.75
CA PHE A 80 9.58 7.90 18.00
C PHE A 80 11.04 7.65 17.58
N ILE A 81 11.74 8.67 17.07
CA ILE A 81 13.14 8.55 16.70
C ILE A 81 14.01 8.28 17.94
N ALA A 82 13.80 8.99 19.05
CA ALA A 82 14.57 8.77 20.27
C ALA A 82 14.39 7.35 20.83
N GLU A 83 13.17 6.82 20.86
CA GLU A 83 12.88 5.44 21.26
C GLU A 83 13.56 4.43 20.33
N LYS A 84 13.48 4.63 19.01
CA LYS A 84 14.18 3.81 18.01
C LYS A 84 15.68 3.80 18.25
N MET A 85 16.28 4.97 18.51
CA MET A 85 17.71 5.09 18.77
C MET A 85 18.12 4.36 20.06
N ILE A 86 17.33 4.47 21.13
CA ILE A 86 17.58 3.77 22.40
C ILE A 86 17.53 2.25 22.20
N GLU A 87 16.54 1.77 21.44
CA GLU A 87 16.42 0.35 21.14
C GLU A 87 17.60 -0.13 20.31
N GLN A 88 18.01 0.59 19.26
CA GLN A 88 19.22 0.27 18.50
C GLN A 88 20.47 0.22 19.39
N GLN A 89 20.67 1.21 20.27
CA GLN A 89 21.79 1.20 21.21
C GLN A 89 21.75 -0.03 22.13
N ARG A 90 20.57 -0.42 22.63
CA ARG A 90 20.40 -1.63 23.44
C ARG A 90 20.78 -2.88 22.63
N GLN A 91 20.32 -2.98 21.39
CA GLN A 91 20.61 -4.11 20.51
C GLN A 91 22.11 -4.21 20.19
N PHE A 92 22.80 -3.09 19.99
CA PHE A 92 24.27 -3.10 19.82
C PHE A 92 25.03 -3.47 21.08
N ARG A 93 24.59 -3.04 22.27
CA ARG A 93 25.19 -3.52 23.54
C ARG A 93 25.06 -5.02 23.63
N TYR A 94 23.86 -5.54 23.34
CA TYR A 94 23.62 -6.98 23.32
C TYR A 94 24.58 -7.70 22.37
N LEU A 95 24.78 -7.19 21.14
CA LEU A 95 25.76 -7.76 20.20
C LEU A 95 27.18 -7.75 20.74
N GLN A 96 27.63 -6.65 21.33
CA GLN A 96 28.99 -6.54 21.86
C GLN A 96 29.21 -7.50 23.03
N ASP A 97 28.21 -7.66 23.89
CA ASP A 97 28.30 -8.47 25.10
C ASP A 97 28.08 -9.96 24.87
N ARG A 98 27.17 -10.32 23.95
CA ARG A 98 26.64 -11.69 23.81
C ARG A 98 26.62 -12.21 22.37
N GLY A 99 26.93 -11.39 21.38
CA GLY A 99 26.76 -11.72 19.98
C GLY A 99 25.29 -11.63 19.52
N LEU A 100 24.99 -12.23 18.37
CA LEU A 100 23.64 -12.22 17.82
C LEU A 100 22.67 -12.97 18.74
N PRO A 101 21.41 -12.54 18.86
CA PRO A 101 20.38 -13.34 19.49
C PRO A 101 20.34 -14.75 18.88
N GLU A 102 20.26 -15.79 19.71
CA GLU A 102 20.37 -17.18 19.28
C GLU A 102 19.37 -17.55 18.16
N GLU A 103 18.14 -17.04 18.24
CA GLU A 103 17.12 -17.24 17.22
C GLU A 103 17.53 -16.62 15.87
N LEU A 104 18.02 -15.38 15.88
CA LEU A 104 18.49 -14.71 14.67
C LEU A 104 19.73 -15.40 14.10
N GLN A 105 20.64 -15.88 14.94
CA GLN A 105 21.78 -16.68 14.52
C GLN A 105 21.33 -17.96 13.80
N LYS A 106 20.38 -18.71 14.38
CA LYS A 106 19.80 -19.91 13.75
C LYS A 106 19.14 -19.60 12.40
N LEU A 107 18.45 -18.47 12.28
CA LEU A 107 17.84 -18.06 11.02
C LEU A 107 18.91 -17.74 9.97
N ILE A 108 19.97 -17.01 10.32
CA ILE A 108 21.08 -16.71 9.41
C ILE A 108 21.81 -17.99 8.97
N GLU A 109 22.02 -18.93 9.90
CA GLU A 109 22.57 -20.26 9.59
C GLU A 109 21.65 -21.01 8.61
N GLN A 110 20.33 -20.96 8.78
CA GLN A 110 19.38 -21.58 7.84
C GLN A 110 19.32 -20.88 6.47
N VAL A 111 19.44 -19.55 6.41
CA VAL A 111 19.57 -18.80 5.15
C VAL A 111 20.84 -19.20 4.41
N SER A 112 21.92 -19.42 5.16
CA SER A 112 23.23 -19.82 4.61
C SER A 112 23.28 -21.30 4.26
N ALA A 113 22.55 -22.14 4.97
CA ALA A 113 22.49 -23.58 4.74
C ALA A 113 21.61 -23.93 3.53
N GLY A 114 22.20 -24.58 2.53
CA GLY A 114 21.47 -24.99 1.33
C GLY A 114 20.96 -23.79 0.54
N GLN A 115 21.84 -22.81 0.28
CA GLN A 115 21.54 -21.64 -0.53
C GLN A 115 20.97 -22.07 -1.88
N ILE A 116 19.85 -21.44 -2.26
CA ILE A 116 19.24 -21.63 -3.57
C ILE A 116 19.10 -20.28 -4.23
N ALA A 117 19.50 -20.24 -5.49
CA ALA A 117 19.30 -19.07 -6.33
C ALA A 117 17.80 -18.91 -6.59
N TYR A 118 17.28 -17.75 -6.23
CA TYR A 118 15.95 -17.28 -6.62
C TYR A 118 16.03 -15.80 -6.98
N GLN A 119 15.11 -15.32 -7.81
CA GLN A 119 15.09 -13.94 -8.25
C GLN A 119 14.93 -12.99 -7.06
N GLY A 120 15.86 -12.05 -6.89
CA GLY A 120 15.84 -11.10 -5.78
C GLY A 120 16.62 -11.51 -4.53
N ARG A 121 17.23 -12.71 -4.49
CA ARG A 121 18.06 -13.16 -3.36
C ARG A 121 19.13 -12.14 -2.98
N ASP A 122 19.85 -11.57 -3.94
CA ASP A 122 20.92 -10.58 -3.66
C ASP A 122 20.38 -9.33 -2.96
N ARG A 123 19.16 -8.90 -3.32
CA ARG A 123 18.48 -7.79 -2.66
C ARG A 123 18.10 -8.16 -1.22
N ASP A 124 17.57 -9.36 -1.01
CA ASP A 124 17.21 -9.84 0.33
C ASP A 124 18.48 -9.97 1.22
N VAL A 125 19.58 -10.53 0.69
CA VAL A 125 20.89 -10.61 1.39
C VAL A 125 21.40 -9.21 1.75
N THR A 126 21.35 -8.28 0.80
CA THR A 126 21.76 -6.89 1.04
C THR A 126 20.91 -6.23 2.13
N SER A 127 19.60 -6.49 2.12
CA SER A 127 18.66 -5.97 3.13
C SER A 127 18.92 -6.58 4.51
N LEU A 128 19.13 -7.90 4.58
CA LEU A 128 19.48 -8.60 5.80
C LEU A 128 20.77 -8.04 6.42
N ASN A 129 21.82 -7.91 5.62
CA ASN A 129 23.10 -7.35 6.06
C ASN A 129 22.97 -5.89 6.51
N GLY A 130 22.16 -5.09 5.80
CA GLY A 130 21.86 -3.72 6.18
C GLY A 130 21.20 -3.63 7.55
N TYR A 131 20.14 -4.39 7.79
CA TYR A 131 19.45 -4.38 9.08
C TYR A 131 20.32 -4.91 10.22
N LEU A 132 21.16 -5.91 9.98
CA LEU A 132 22.16 -6.36 10.96
C LEU A 132 23.15 -5.26 11.32
N ALA A 133 23.66 -4.53 10.31
CA ALA A 133 24.61 -3.43 10.50
C ALA A 133 23.98 -2.18 11.15
N GLU A 134 22.66 -2.02 11.06
CA GLU A 134 21.88 -0.98 11.73
C GLU A 134 21.34 -1.41 13.10
N GLY A 135 21.59 -2.65 13.54
CA GLY A 135 21.10 -3.19 14.80
C GLY A 135 19.60 -3.46 14.85
N ASN A 136 18.94 -3.46 13.70
CA ASN A 136 17.50 -3.69 13.58
C ASN A 136 17.20 -5.19 13.46
N PHE A 137 17.31 -5.91 14.59
CA PHE A 137 17.18 -7.37 14.58
C PHE A 137 15.78 -7.87 14.24
N SER A 138 14.73 -7.11 14.56
CA SER A 138 13.37 -7.47 14.18
C SER A 138 13.21 -7.51 12.65
N MET A 139 13.74 -6.50 11.95
CA MET A 139 13.71 -6.51 10.48
C MET A 139 14.68 -7.55 9.90
N ALA A 140 15.85 -7.75 10.50
CA ALA A 140 16.76 -8.82 10.08
C ALA A 140 16.11 -10.20 10.19
N GLN A 141 15.41 -10.48 11.29
CA GLN A 141 14.65 -11.71 11.50
C GLN A 141 13.56 -11.89 10.45
N PHE A 142 12.74 -10.87 10.21
CA PHE A 142 11.70 -10.90 9.19
C PHE A 142 12.26 -11.23 7.80
N ILE A 143 13.37 -10.59 7.40
CA ILE A 143 14.01 -10.88 6.11
C ILE A 143 14.55 -12.31 6.09
N ALA A 144 15.21 -12.78 7.16
CA ALA A 144 15.75 -14.14 7.20
C ALA A 144 14.65 -15.21 7.10
N GLU A 145 13.52 -15.04 7.80
CA GLU A 145 12.36 -15.92 7.70
C GLU A 145 11.78 -15.95 6.29
N LYS A 146 11.62 -14.77 5.66
CA LYS A 146 11.19 -14.65 4.26
C LYS A 146 12.12 -15.40 3.32
N MET A 147 13.44 -15.24 3.48
CA MET A 147 14.44 -15.93 2.66
C MET A 147 14.39 -17.46 2.84
N ILE A 148 14.17 -17.95 4.06
CA ILE A 148 14.03 -19.38 4.35
C ILE A 148 12.78 -19.94 3.67
N GLU A 149 11.66 -19.23 3.76
CA GLU A 149 10.41 -19.64 3.12
C GLU A 149 10.55 -19.68 1.60
N GLN A 150 11.17 -18.66 1.02
CA GLN A 150 11.53 -18.62 -0.40
C GLN A 150 12.38 -19.83 -0.79
N GLN A 151 13.47 -20.11 -0.06
CA GLN A 151 14.30 -21.29 -0.29
C GLN A 151 13.49 -22.60 -0.23
N ARG A 152 12.55 -22.74 0.72
CA ARG A 152 11.69 -23.93 0.82
C ARG A 152 10.78 -24.07 -0.40
N GLN A 153 10.15 -23.00 -0.85
CA GLN A 153 9.29 -22.97 -2.02
C GLN A 153 10.06 -23.35 -3.29
N PHE A 154 11.28 -22.82 -3.46
CA PHE A 154 12.14 -23.20 -4.58
C PHE A 154 12.66 -24.63 -4.51
N ARG A 155 12.99 -25.17 -3.32
CA ARG A 155 13.31 -26.62 -3.17
C ARG A 155 12.15 -27.46 -3.61
N HIS A 156 10.95 -27.15 -3.12
CA HIS A 156 9.75 -27.87 -3.50
C HIS A 156 9.52 -27.81 -5.02
N LEU A 157 9.75 -26.66 -5.65
CA LEU A 157 9.66 -26.52 -7.11
C LEU A 157 10.69 -27.39 -7.85
N GLN A 158 11.93 -27.46 -7.38
CA GLN A 158 12.97 -28.30 -7.97
C GLN A 158 12.66 -29.80 -7.81
N ASP A 159 12.16 -30.20 -6.65
CA ASP A 159 11.91 -31.61 -6.31
C ASP A 159 10.61 -32.14 -6.92
N CYS A 160 9.54 -31.36 -6.87
CA CYS A 160 8.17 -31.79 -7.17
C CYS A 160 7.54 -31.07 -8.38
N GLY A 161 8.16 -30.00 -8.88
CA GLY A 161 7.55 -29.10 -9.84
C GLY A 161 6.50 -28.17 -9.22
N LEU A 162 5.70 -27.52 -10.08
CA LEU A 162 4.60 -26.67 -9.62
C LEU A 162 3.54 -27.50 -8.88
N PRO A 163 2.89 -26.95 -7.84
CA PRO A 163 1.71 -27.58 -7.25
C PRO A 163 0.71 -28.00 -8.33
N PRO A 164 0.15 -29.23 -8.29
CA PRO A 164 -0.71 -29.75 -9.36
C PRO A 164 -1.90 -28.83 -9.70
N GLU A 165 -2.46 -28.17 -8.68
CA GLU A 165 -3.54 -27.23 -8.84
C GLU A 165 -3.12 -25.96 -9.60
N LEU A 166 -1.98 -25.37 -9.21
CA LEU A 166 -1.42 -24.21 -9.93
C LEU A 166 -1.06 -24.58 -11.38
N GLN A 167 -0.52 -25.79 -11.60
CA GLN A 167 -0.26 -26.29 -12.95
C GLN A 167 -1.54 -26.44 -13.78
N ARG A 168 -2.64 -26.88 -13.17
CA ARG A 168 -3.97 -26.97 -13.81
C ARG A 168 -4.51 -25.59 -14.16
N LEU A 169 -4.43 -24.63 -13.25
CA LEU A 169 -4.89 -23.26 -13.47
C LEU A 169 -4.10 -22.57 -14.58
N ILE A 170 -2.77 -22.69 -14.59
CA ILE A 170 -1.92 -22.14 -15.66
C ILE A 170 -2.26 -22.75 -17.02
N LYS A 171 -2.47 -24.08 -17.08
CA LYS A 171 -2.91 -24.74 -18.31
C LYS A 171 -4.25 -24.18 -18.80
N GLN A 172 -5.19 -23.91 -17.89
CA GLN A 172 -6.48 -23.34 -18.25
C GLN A 172 -6.34 -21.90 -18.78
N VAL A 173 -5.62 -21.03 -18.07
CA VAL A 173 -5.31 -19.66 -18.51
C VAL A 173 -4.72 -19.63 -19.92
N ASN A 174 -3.77 -20.54 -20.19
CA ASN A 174 -3.05 -20.65 -21.46
C ASN A 174 -3.84 -21.35 -22.57
N ALA A 175 -4.83 -22.17 -22.24
CA ALA A 175 -5.68 -22.82 -23.24
C ALA A 175 -6.74 -21.85 -23.78
N GLU A 176 -7.30 -20.99 -22.92
CA GLU A 176 -8.40 -20.12 -23.30
C GLU A 176 -7.92 -18.85 -24.03
N GLN A 177 -6.81 -18.24 -23.60
CA GLN A 177 -6.18 -17.04 -24.19
C GLN A 177 -7.15 -15.92 -24.62
N ILE A 178 -8.32 -15.81 -23.99
CA ILE A 178 -9.30 -14.78 -24.34
C ILE A 178 -8.68 -13.41 -24.02
N ALA A 179 -8.67 -12.52 -25.02
CA ALA A 179 -8.19 -11.16 -24.86
C ALA A 179 -9.21 -10.34 -24.05
N TYR A 180 -8.71 -9.70 -23.00
CA TYR A 180 -9.46 -8.73 -22.20
C TYR A 180 -8.53 -7.59 -21.77
N GLN A 181 -9.10 -6.43 -21.45
CA GLN A 181 -8.33 -5.27 -21.02
C GLN A 181 -7.58 -5.57 -19.71
N GLY A 182 -6.26 -5.42 -19.71
CA GLY A 182 -5.42 -5.71 -18.54
C GLY A 182 -4.83 -7.12 -18.48
N ARG A 183 -5.16 -8.00 -19.43
CA ARG A 183 -4.59 -9.36 -19.50
C ARG A 183 -3.06 -9.38 -19.45
N ASP A 184 -2.39 -8.50 -20.19
CA ASP A 184 -0.91 -8.48 -20.20
C ASP A 184 -0.32 -8.15 -18.83
N ARG A 185 -1.00 -7.30 -18.05
CA ARG A 185 -0.62 -7.00 -16.67
C ARG A 185 -0.84 -8.21 -15.76
N ASP A 186 -1.96 -8.92 -15.92
CA ASP A 186 -2.22 -10.14 -15.15
C ASP A 186 -1.21 -11.25 -15.49
N VAL A 187 -0.88 -11.46 -16.77
CA VAL A 187 0.17 -12.39 -17.22
C VAL A 187 1.52 -12.02 -16.62
N THR A 188 1.92 -10.75 -16.73
CA THR A 188 3.19 -10.27 -16.14
C THR A 188 3.23 -10.49 -14.63
N SER A 189 2.10 -10.29 -13.94
CA SER A 189 1.99 -10.51 -12.49
C SER A 189 2.08 -12.00 -12.14
N LEU A 190 1.40 -12.86 -12.90
CA LEU A 190 1.46 -14.31 -12.75
C LEU A 190 2.90 -14.82 -12.92
N ASP A 191 3.57 -14.42 -14.00
CA ASP A 191 4.96 -14.78 -14.28
C ASP A 191 5.91 -14.26 -13.18
N GLY A 192 5.68 -13.04 -12.70
CA GLY A 192 6.43 -12.46 -11.59
C GLY A 192 6.30 -13.29 -10.31
N TYR A 193 5.09 -13.62 -9.89
CA TYR A 193 4.88 -14.43 -8.69
C TYR A 193 5.41 -15.86 -8.83
N LEU A 194 5.34 -16.45 -10.02
CA LEU A 194 5.97 -17.75 -10.30
C LEU A 194 7.49 -17.68 -10.19
N ALA A 195 8.11 -16.64 -10.76
CA ALA A 195 9.55 -16.42 -10.72
C ALA A 195 10.06 -16.04 -9.31
N GLU A 196 9.18 -15.54 -8.45
CA GLU A 196 9.41 -15.26 -7.03
C GLU A 196 8.98 -16.41 -6.12
N GLY A 197 8.56 -17.57 -6.64
CA GLY A 197 8.12 -18.70 -5.83
C GLY A 197 6.82 -18.48 -5.04
N ASN A 198 6.17 -17.32 -5.18
CA ASN A 198 4.94 -16.97 -4.45
C ASN A 198 3.71 -17.64 -5.07
N PHE A 199 3.58 -18.94 -4.82
CA PHE A 199 2.54 -19.76 -5.45
C PHE A 199 1.12 -19.40 -5.02
N SER A 200 0.93 -18.88 -3.80
CA SER A 200 -0.39 -18.43 -3.35
C SER A 200 -0.89 -17.23 -4.16
N MET A 201 -0.01 -16.24 -4.42
CA MET A 201 -0.39 -15.11 -5.27
C MET A 201 -0.49 -15.52 -6.74
N ALA A 202 0.38 -16.41 -7.22
CA ALA A 202 0.26 -16.95 -8.57
C ALA A 202 -1.10 -17.67 -8.78
N GLN A 203 -1.54 -18.47 -7.81
CA GLN A 203 -2.85 -19.12 -7.84
C GLN A 203 -3.99 -18.11 -7.88
N PHE A 204 -3.97 -17.11 -6.99
CA PHE A 204 -4.98 -16.05 -6.96
C PHE A 204 -5.09 -15.31 -8.31
N ILE A 205 -3.95 -14.95 -8.92
CA ILE A 205 -3.95 -14.31 -10.23
C ILE A 205 -4.50 -15.24 -11.30
N ALA A 206 -4.09 -16.51 -11.33
CA ALA A 206 -4.59 -17.47 -12.31
C ALA A 206 -6.11 -17.69 -12.21
N GLU A 207 -6.66 -17.80 -10.99
CA GLU A 207 -8.11 -17.91 -10.76
C GLU A 207 -8.86 -16.65 -11.24
N LYS A 208 -8.33 -15.46 -10.93
CA LYS A 208 -8.88 -14.18 -11.42
C LYS A 208 -8.89 -14.13 -12.95
N MET A 209 -7.79 -14.54 -13.59
CA MET A 209 -7.70 -14.59 -15.06
C MET A 209 -8.74 -15.55 -15.66
N ILE A 210 -8.93 -16.73 -15.08
CA ILE A 210 -9.93 -17.71 -15.53
C ILE A 210 -11.34 -17.13 -15.40
N GLU A 211 -11.65 -16.47 -14.29
CA GLU A 211 -12.96 -15.86 -14.09
C GLU A 211 -13.23 -14.75 -15.11
N GLN A 212 -12.22 -13.91 -15.37
CA GLN A 212 -12.26 -12.91 -16.43
C GLN A 212 -12.50 -13.53 -17.80
N GLN A 213 -11.74 -14.57 -18.16
CA GLN A 213 -11.92 -15.30 -19.42
C GLN A 213 -13.35 -15.89 -19.56
N ARG A 214 -13.92 -16.42 -18.47
CA ARG A 214 -15.32 -16.90 -18.45
C ARG A 214 -16.33 -15.80 -18.69
N GLN A 215 -16.16 -14.65 -18.03
CA GLN A 215 -17.05 -13.49 -18.18
C GLN A 215 -17.00 -12.97 -19.61
N PHE A 216 -15.82 -12.86 -20.20
CA PHE A 216 -15.67 -12.46 -21.60
C PHE A 216 -16.21 -13.49 -22.59
N ARG A 217 -16.04 -14.80 -22.34
CA ARG A 217 -16.68 -15.84 -23.15
C ARG A 217 -18.20 -15.71 -23.11
N TYR A 218 -18.76 -15.54 -21.91
CA TYR A 218 -20.19 -15.33 -21.75
C TYR A 218 -20.69 -14.12 -22.56
N LEU A 219 -19.95 -13.01 -22.55
CA LEU A 219 -20.28 -11.85 -23.39
C LEU A 219 -20.22 -12.16 -24.89
N GLN A 220 -19.20 -12.90 -25.35
CA GLN A 220 -19.08 -13.26 -26.76
C GLN A 220 -20.25 -14.16 -27.21
N ASP A 221 -20.69 -15.07 -26.35
CA ASP A 221 -21.72 -16.05 -26.66
C ASP A 221 -23.15 -15.51 -26.48
N HIS A 222 -23.36 -14.57 -25.53
CA HIS A 222 -24.69 -14.16 -25.08
C HIS A 222 -24.92 -12.65 -25.03
N GLY A 223 -23.89 -11.83 -25.21
CA GLY A 223 -23.95 -10.39 -24.99
C GLY A 223 -24.04 -10.00 -23.52
N LEU A 224 -24.42 -8.74 -23.24
CA LEU A 224 -24.58 -8.25 -21.87
C LEU A 224 -25.74 -8.98 -21.17
N PRO A 225 -25.62 -9.25 -19.85
CA PRO A 225 -26.76 -9.70 -19.06
C PRO A 225 -27.95 -8.75 -19.24
N HIS A 226 -29.15 -9.30 -19.50
CA HIS A 226 -30.33 -8.50 -19.85
C HIS A 226 -30.67 -7.42 -18.80
N GLU A 227 -30.48 -7.72 -17.52
CA GLU A 227 -30.68 -6.77 -16.44
C GLU A 227 -29.68 -5.61 -16.49
N LEU A 228 -28.39 -5.90 -16.67
CA LEU A 228 -27.35 -4.87 -16.81
C LEU A 228 -27.59 -4.01 -18.06
N GLN A 229 -27.99 -4.63 -19.17
CA GLN A 229 -28.35 -3.91 -20.39
C GLN A 229 -29.51 -2.93 -20.12
N ARG A 230 -30.57 -3.39 -19.46
CA ARG A 230 -31.72 -2.54 -19.07
C ARG A 230 -31.30 -1.38 -18.17
N LEU A 231 -30.41 -1.61 -17.20
CA LEU A 231 -29.92 -0.56 -16.31
C LEU A 231 -29.11 0.49 -17.08
N ILE A 232 -28.24 0.06 -18.00
CA ILE A 232 -27.46 0.96 -18.86
C ILE A 232 -28.39 1.79 -19.77
N GLU A 233 -29.38 1.15 -20.37
CA GLU A 233 -30.40 1.83 -21.18
C GLU A 233 -31.14 2.90 -20.36
N GLN A 234 -31.47 2.61 -19.10
CA GLN A 234 -32.11 3.57 -18.21
C GLN A 234 -31.19 4.75 -17.84
N VAL A 235 -29.94 4.50 -17.45
CA VAL A 235 -28.93 5.55 -17.18
C VAL A 235 -28.78 6.49 -18.37
N ASN A 236 -28.74 5.91 -19.59
CA ASN A 236 -28.59 6.63 -20.84
C ASN A 236 -29.86 7.33 -21.32
N ALA A 237 -31.05 6.86 -20.94
CA ALA A 237 -32.31 7.50 -21.27
C ALA A 237 -32.58 8.73 -20.39
N GLU A 238 -32.29 8.64 -19.09
CA GLU A 238 -32.61 9.71 -18.15
C GLU A 238 -31.66 10.92 -18.27
N GLN A 239 -30.35 10.69 -18.48
CA GLN A 239 -29.30 11.71 -18.67
C GLN A 239 -29.33 12.91 -17.69
N ILE A 240 -29.95 12.76 -16.51
CA ILE A 240 -30.03 13.84 -15.52
C ILE A 240 -28.61 14.15 -15.03
N THR A 241 -28.21 15.40 -15.16
CA THR A 241 -26.87 15.87 -14.75
C THR A 241 -26.80 16.06 -13.25
N TYR A 242 -25.72 15.57 -12.63
CA TYR A 242 -25.39 15.78 -11.23
C TYR A 242 -23.88 15.81 -11.01
N GLN A 243 -23.47 16.40 -9.88
CA GLN A 243 -22.05 16.49 -9.53
C GLN A 243 -21.46 15.09 -9.36
N GLY A 244 -20.51 14.73 -10.22
CA GLY A 244 -19.86 13.41 -10.20
C GLY A 244 -20.34 12.43 -11.28
N ARG A 245 -21.37 12.77 -12.07
CA ARG A 245 -21.90 11.90 -13.13
C ARG A 245 -20.83 11.42 -14.11
N ASP A 246 -19.92 12.28 -14.54
CA ASP A 246 -18.88 11.90 -15.50
C ASP A 246 -17.90 10.87 -14.90
N ARG A 247 -17.63 10.96 -13.59
CA ARG A 247 -16.82 9.97 -12.87
C ARG A 247 -17.56 8.64 -12.74
N ASP A 248 -18.86 8.67 -12.45
CA ASP A 248 -19.68 7.46 -12.37
C ASP A 248 -19.81 6.79 -13.75
N MET A 249 -20.00 7.56 -14.84
CA MET A 249 -19.96 7.05 -16.22
C MET A 249 -18.60 6.44 -16.58
N THR A 250 -17.50 7.13 -16.26
CA THR A 250 -16.14 6.59 -16.49
C THR A 250 -15.93 5.29 -15.73
N SER A 251 -16.47 5.19 -14.51
CA SER A 251 -16.38 3.97 -13.71
C SER A 251 -17.23 2.84 -14.30
N LEU A 252 -18.44 3.14 -14.75
CA LEU A 252 -19.33 2.20 -15.42
C LEU A 252 -18.67 1.62 -16.68
N ASP A 253 -18.17 2.50 -17.56
CA ASP A 253 -17.46 2.12 -18.78
C ASP A 253 -16.21 1.30 -18.47
N GLY A 254 -15.46 1.68 -17.45
CA GLY A 254 -14.29 0.93 -16.97
C GLY A 254 -14.64 -0.49 -16.54
N TYR A 255 -15.66 -0.66 -15.69
CA TYR A 255 -16.09 -2.00 -15.25
C TYR A 255 -16.67 -2.84 -16.38
N LEU A 256 -17.37 -2.24 -17.34
CA LEU A 256 -17.84 -2.94 -18.53
C LEU A 256 -16.68 -3.41 -19.40
N ALA A 257 -15.69 -2.56 -19.61
CA ALA A 257 -14.49 -2.89 -20.39
C ALA A 257 -13.60 -3.94 -19.69
N GLU A 258 -13.66 -4.02 -18.36
CA GLU A 258 -13.00 -5.03 -17.53
C GLU A 258 -13.86 -6.29 -17.30
N GLY A 259 -15.05 -6.39 -17.90
CA GLY A 259 -15.95 -7.54 -17.71
C GLY A 259 -16.56 -7.67 -16.30
N ASN A 260 -16.33 -6.70 -15.40
CA ASN A 260 -16.80 -6.72 -14.02
C ASN A 260 -18.27 -6.30 -13.92
N PHE A 261 -19.18 -7.17 -14.33
CA PHE A 261 -20.62 -6.86 -14.41
C PHE A 261 -21.28 -6.60 -13.07
N SER A 262 -20.82 -7.24 -11.99
CA SER A 262 -21.35 -6.96 -10.65
C SER A 262 -21.09 -5.51 -10.24
N MET A 263 -19.88 -5.00 -10.50
CA MET A 263 -19.56 -3.62 -10.18
C MET A 263 -20.17 -2.64 -11.18
N ALA A 264 -20.25 -3.01 -12.46
CA ALA A 264 -20.99 -2.22 -13.46
C ALA A 264 -22.48 -2.07 -13.09
N GLN A 265 -23.13 -3.15 -12.66
CA GLN A 265 -24.52 -3.14 -12.17
C GLN A 265 -24.67 -2.23 -10.96
N PHE A 266 -23.80 -2.38 -9.95
CA PHE A 266 -23.81 -1.53 -8.75
C PHE A 266 -23.70 -0.04 -9.10
N ILE A 267 -22.78 0.32 -10.02
CA ILE A 267 -22.66 1.71 -10.47
C ILE A 267 -23.92 2.16 -11.20
N ALA A 268 -24.46 1.36 -12.12
CA ALA A 268 -25.67 1.72 -12.87
C ALA A 268 -26.89 1.93 -11.95
N GLU A 269 -27.11 1.06 -10.97
CA GLU A 269 -28.16 1.20 -9.96
C GLU A 269 -28.01 2.49 -9.15
N LYS A 270 -26.79 2.77 -8.67
CA LYS A 270 -26.48 4.01 -7.95
C LYS A 270 -26.75 5.25 -8.80
N MET A 271 -26.40 5.21 -10.08
CA MET A 271 -26.67 6.32 -11.00
C MET A 271 -28.17 6.55 -11.15
N ILE A 272 -28.95 5.48 -11.37
CA ILE A 272 -30.42 5.55 -11.48
C ILE A 272 -31.05 6.10 -10.21
N GLU A 273 -30.59 5.67 -9.03
CA GLU A 273 -31.07 6.17 -7.75
C GLU A 273 -30.84 7.69 -7.61
N GLN A 274 -29.64 8.17 -7.98
CA GLN A 274 -29.35 9.60 -7.93
C GLN A 274 -30.20 10.40 -8.93
N GLN A 275 -30.36 9.90 -10.15
CA GLN A 275 -31.21 10.53 -11.16
C GLN A 275 -32.68 10.60 -10.69
N GLY A 276 -33.20 9.50 -10.13
CA GLY A 276 -34.55 9.44 -9.54
C GLY A 276 -34.75 10.43 -8.40
N ASN A 277 -33.80 10.52 -7.47
CA ASN A 277 -33.85 11.47 -6.36
C ASN A 277 -33.88 12.93 -6.84
N ILE A 278 -33.12 13.26 -7.89
CA ILE A 278 -33.13 14.59 -8.48
C ILE A 278 -34.45 14.86 -9.21
N ARG A 279 -34.96 13.88 -9.96
CA ARG A 279 -36.25 13.99 -10.65
C ARG A 279 -37.37 14.30 -9.65
N THR A 280 -37.48 13.55 -8.56
CA THR A 280 -38.49 13.78 -7.52
C THR A 280 -38.34 15.16 -6.88
N ARG A 281 -37.12 15.66 -6.67
CA ARG A 281 -36.90 17.02 -6.18
C ARG A 281 -37.36 18.09 -7.18
N ILE A 282 -37.09 17.89 -8.46
CA ILE A 282 -37.55 18.80 -9.53
C ILE A 282 -39.09 18.79 -9.60
N GLU A 283 -39.71 17.60 -9.60
CA GLU A 283 -41.18 17.46 -9.63
C GLU A 283 -41.86 18.13 -8.43
N ASN A 284 -41.28 17.98 -7.23
CA ASN A 284 -41.78 18.63 -6.02
C ASN A 284 -41.56 20.15 -6.02
N ALA A 285 -40.48 20.65 -6.62
CA ALA A 285 -40.23 22.09 -6.76
C ALA A 285 -41.15 22.76 -7.79
N VAL A 286 -41.62 22.01 -8.79
CA VAL A 286 -42.53 22.49 -9.85
C VAL A 286 -44.01 22.45 -9.43
N ARG A 287 -44.35 21.83 -8.30
CA ARG A 287 -45.69 21.88 -7.67
C ARG A 287 -45.63 22.55 -6.28
N PRO A 288 -45.56 23.90 -6.17
CA PRO A 288 -45.45 24.52 -4.86
C PRO A 288 -46.74 24.56 -4.05
N ASP A 289 -47.94 24.49 -4.63
CA ASP A 289 -49.19 24.52 -3.85
C ASP A 289 -50.32 23.76 -4.54
N GLY A 290 -50.89 22.82 -3.80
CA GLY A 290 -52.02 22.00 -4.21
C GLY A 290 -52.77 21.39 -3.02
N GLN A 291 -52.80 22.08 -1.88
CA GLN A 291 -53.85 22.07 -0.85
C GLN A 291 -53.87 23.41 -0.13
#